data_AF-A0A7S0VZR0-F1
#
_entry.id   AF-A0A7S0VZR0-F1
#
_cell.length_a   1.000
_cell.length_b   1.000
_cell.length_c   1.000
_cell.angle_alpha   90.00
_cell.angle_beta   90.00
_cell.angle_gamma   90.00
#
_symmetry.space_group_name_H-M   'P 1'
#
loop_
_entity.id
_entity.type
_entity.pdbx_description
1 polymer ?
#
loop_
_entity_poly.entity_id
_entity_poly.type
_entity_poly.pdbx_seq_one_letter_code
_entity_poly.pdbx_strand_id
1 'polypeptide(L)'
;VARALVLKVDTHSAASCLRLLQPMLETRGGLGPVALRVMVRLWRRHDKTFPSLHKALIETEKLQGTAGAATLGPQAASDMGMARAACAREVCEESPDRGVDLLSVVQGMLAEKDLKVVREAVAALDALCRGDVLDVDFYAVWRMVSRKKLTPQAMEDPGVLAQV
;
A
#
# COMPACT_ATOMS: atom_id res chain seq x y z
N VAL A 1 -14.50 -3.09 30.35
CA VAL A 1 -13.16 -2.76 30.91
C VAL A 1 -12.10 -3.15 29.88
N ALA A 2 -11.76 -2.22 28.97
CA ALA A 2 -10.59 -2.31 28.06
C ALA A 2 -10.55 -1.03 27.20
N ARG A 3 -10.48 0.15 27.86
CA ARG A 3 -10.27 1.42 27.17
C ARG A 3 -8.84 1.88 27.41
N ALA A 4 -8.14 2.06 26.30
CA ALA A 4 -7.05 3.02 26.13
C ALA A 4 -5.79 2.84 27.01
N LEU A 5 -4.97 1.85 26.66
CA LEU A 5 -3.52 2.07 26.62
C LEU A 5 -3.17 2.64 25.23
N VAL A 6 -3.72 3.81 24.92
CA VAL A 6 -3.19 4.63 23.83
C VAL A 6 -1.91 5.21 24.38
N LEU A 7 -0.79 4.50 24.16
CA LEU A 7 0.54 5.11 24.26
C LEU A 7 0.47 6.41 23.46
N LYS A 8 0.48 7.53 24.18
CA LYS A 8 0.62 8.88 23.63
C LYS A 8 2.02 8.91 23.04
N VAL A 9 2.13 8.46 21.80
CA VAL A 9 3.34 8.60 21.02
C VAL A 9 3.41 10.09 20.69
N ASP A 10 4.22 10.85 21.41
CA ASP A 10 4.43 12.26 21.11
C ASP A 10 5.03 12.41 19.70
N THR A 11 4.87 13.56 19.05
CA THR A 11 5.42 13.81 17.70
C THR A 11 6.92 13.54 17.60
N HIS A 12 7.70 13.81 18.66
CA HIS A 12 9.12 13.47 18.75
C HIS A 12 9.38 11.95 18.76
N SER A 13 8.50 11.18 19.39
CA SER A 13 8.60 9.73 19.42
C SER A 13 8.20 9.11 18.08
N ALA A 14 7.19 9.66 17.39
CA ALA A 14 6.81 9.25 16.03
C ALA A 14 7.96 9.45 15.03
N ALA A 15 8.62 10.61 15.06
CA ALA A 15 9.80 10.87 14.23
C ALA A 15 10.97 9.92 14.54
N SER A 16 11.11 9.51 15.80
CA SER A 16 12.14 8.53 16.20
C SER A 16 11.80 7.13 15.73
N CYS A 17 10.53 6.71 15.80
CA CYS A 17 10.07 5.47 15.21
C CYS A 17 10.35 5.42 13.70
N LEU A 18 10.04 6.48 12.95
CA LEU A 18 10.31 6.52 11.51
C LEU A 18 11.80 6.32 11.18
N ARG A 19 12.70 6.98 11.93
CA ARG A 19 14.15 6.82 11.75
C ARG A 19 14.63 5.39 12.00
N LEU A 20 13.99 4.67 12.94
CA LEU A 20 14.30 3.26 13.22
C LEU A 20 13.74 2.31 12.15
N LEU A 21 12.61 2.65 11.54
CA LEU A 21 11.96 1.82 10.51
C LEU A 21 12.62 1.95 9.14
N GLN A 22 13.21 3.11 8.83
CA GLN A 22 13.87 3.37 7.55
C GLN A 22 14.94 2.33 7.17
N PRO A 23 15.92 1.98 8.02
CA PRO A 23 16.89 0.94 7.66
C PRO A 23 16.26 -0.45 7.48
N MET A 24 15.13 -0.74 8.12
CA MET A 24 14.42 -2.02 7.94
C MET A 24 13.78 -2.15 6.56
N LEU A 25 13.40 -1.04 5.92
CA LEU A 25 12.92 -1.01 4.54
C LEU A 25 14.04 -1.28 3.53
N GLU A 26 15.26 -0.83 3.85
CA GLU A 26 16.44 -0.97 3.01
C GLU A 26 17.15 -2.32 3.21
N THR A 27 16.93 -2.97 4.36
CA THR A 27 17.57 -4.24 4.72
C THR A 27 16.95 -5.39 3.92
N ARG A 28 17.80 -6.21 3.29
CA ARG A 28 17.41 -7.40 2.50
C ARG A 28 16.76 -8.55 3.29
N GLY A 29 16.52 -8.37 4.59
CA GLY A 29 16.19 -9.42 5.56
C GLY A 29 14.70 -9.69 5.79
N GLY A 30 13.81 -9.37 4.84
CA GLY A 30 12.37 -9.65 4.99
C GLY A 30 11.65 -8.80 6.06
N LEU A 31 12.34 -7.84 6.69
CA LEU A 31 11.77 -6.92 7.68
C LEU A 31 11.04 -5.73 7.04
N GLY A 32 11.33 -5.43 5.78
CA GLY A 32 10.72 -4.32 5.04
C GLY A 32 9.18 -4.36 4.98
N PRO A 33 8.54 -5.50 4.66
CA PRO A 33 7.08 -5.66 4.74
C PRO A 33 6.51 -5.31 6.11
N VAL A 34 7.21 -5.67 7.18
CA VAL A 34 6.78 -5.39 8.57
C VAL A 34 6.94 -3.89 8.85
N ALA A 35 8.08 -3.32 8.50
CA ALA A 35 8.35 -1.90 8.69
C ALA A 35 7.29 -1.02 8.00
N LEU A 36 6.92 -1.36 6.76
CA LEU A 36 5.92 -0.63 6.00
C LEU A 36 4.54 -0.67 6.67
N ARG A 37 4.12 -1.85 7.17
CA ARG A 37 2.87 -1.96 7.94
C ARG A 37 2.91 -1.16 9.23
N VAL A 38 4.05 -1.15 9.94
CA VAL A 38 4.21 -0.32 11.15
C VAL A 38 4.09 1.16 10.81
N MET A 39 4.65 1.61 9.69
CA MET A 39 4.51 3.00 9.23
C MET A 39 3.06 3.40 8.95
N VAL A 40 2.25 2.52 8.35
CA VAL A 40 0.80 2.78 8.17
C VAL A 40 0.10 2.92 9.53
N ARG A 41 0.37 2.02 10.47
CA ARG A 41 -0.22 2.10 11.82
C ARG A 41 0.23 3.35 12.58
N LEU A 42 1.46 3.81 12.34
CA LEU A 42 1.97 5.06 12.90
C LEU A 42 1.25 6.26 12.29
N TRP A 43 1.06 6.28 10.97
CA TRP A 43 0.32 7.32 10.27
C TRP A 43 -1.12 7.47 10.76
N ARG A 44 -1.85 6.38 10.96
CA ARG A 44 -3.22 6.42 11.51
C ARG A 44 -3.30 7.12 12.88
N ARG A 45 -2.22 7.10 13.66
CA ARG A 45 -2.13 7.81 14.95
C ARG A 45 -1.55 9.22 14.83
N HIS A 46 -0.70 9.44 13.82
CA HIS A 46 0.04 10.67 13.59
C HIS A 46 0.06 11.03 12.10
N ASP A 47 -0.96 11.74 11.64
CA ASP A 47 -1.10 12.12 10.23
C ASP A 47 0.13 12.85 9.66
N LYS A 48 0.87 13.59 10.51
CA LYS A 48 2.15 14.24 10.15
C LYS A 48 3.22 13.30 9.62
N THR A 49 3.09 11.99 9.84
CA THR A 49 4.02 10.97 9.33
C THR A 49 3.67 10.49 7.91
N PHE A 50 2.54 10.94 7.35
CA PHE A 50 2.10 10.59 6.00
C PHE A 50 3.17 10.83 4.93
N PRO A 51 3.90 11.96 4.89
CA PRO A 51 4.90 12.18 3.85
C PRO A 51 6.01 11.12 3.86
N SER A 52 6.39 10.62 5.04
CA SER A 52 7.39 9.55 5.17
C SER A 52 6.83 8.20 4.70
N LEU A 53 5.56 7.90 5.02
CA LEU A 53 4.88 6.70 4.52
C LEU A 53 4.74 6.74 3.00
N HIS A 54 4.27 7.86 2.44
CA HIS A 54 4.10 8.04 1.00
C HIS A 54 5.43 7.86 0.27
N LYS A 55 6.51 8.47 0.78
CA LYS A 55 7.86 8.28 0.24
C LYS A 55 8.28 6.80 0.26
N ALA A 56 8.09 6.10 1.38
CA ALA A 56 8.40 4.67 1.48
C ALA A 56 7.59 3.81 0.50
N LEU A 57 6.31 4.12 0.29
CA LEU A 57 5.47 3.46 -0.70
C LEU A 57 5.99 3.68 -2.12
N ILE A 58 6.51 4.86 -2.48
CA ILE A 58 7.09 5.10 -3.81
C ILE A 58 8.45 4.40 -3.96
N GLU A 59 9.32 4.48 -2.95
CA GLU A 59 10.68 3.95 -3.03
C GLU A 59 10.69 2.41 -3.09
N THR A 60 9.78 1.76 -2.37
CA THR A 60 9.61 0.29 -2.43
C THR A 60 9.22 -0.20 -3.82
N GLU A 61 8.50 0.60 -4.64
CA GLU A 61 8.26 0.31 -6.06
C GLU A 61 9.53 0.19 -6.86
N LYS A 62 10.40 1.19 -6.71
CA LYS A 62 11.61 1.34 -7.51
C LYS A 62 12.57 0.20 -7.19
N LEU A 63 12.56 -0.27 -5.94
CA LEU A 63 13.31 -1.43 -5.50
C LEU A 63 12.75 -2.75 -6.08
N GLN A 64 11.49 -2.81 -6.48
CA GLN A 64 10.90 -4.00 -7.13
C GLN A 64 11.11 -3.99 -8.65
N GLY A 65 11.24 -2.81 -9.26
CA GLY A 65 11.44 -2.64 -10.71
C GLY A 65 12.83 -3.04 -11.22
N THR A 66 12.88 -4.04 -12.11
CA THR A 66 13.98 -4.45 -13.03
C THR A 66 15.35 -4.86 -12.46
N ALA A 67 15.77 -4.40 -11.28
CA ALA A 67 17.10 -4.73 -10.72
C ALA A 67 17.07 -5.26 -9.27
N GLY A 68 16.07 -4.88 -8.46
CA GLY A 68 16.03 -5.30 -7.05
C GLY A 68 15.41 -6.69 -6.80
N ALA A 69 14.55 -7.18 -7.70
CA ALA A 69 14.08 -8.58 -7.68
C ALA A 69 15.21 -9.61 -7.93
N ALA A 70 16.34 -9.19 -8.53
CA ALA A 70 17.52 -10.03 -8.67
C ALA A 70 18.38 -10.05 -7.37
N THR A 71 18.15 -9.12 -6.46
CA THR A 71 18.92 -8.97 -5.21
C THR A 71 18.15 -9.37 -3.94
N LEU A 72 16.81 -9.44 -4.03
CA LEU A 72 15.89 -10.00 -3.04
C LEU A 72 15.40 -11.36 -3.54
N GLY A 73 15.33 -12.37 -2.68
CA GLY A 73 14.75 -13.67 -3.06
C GLY A 73 13.30 -13.51 -3.58
N PRO A 74 12.82 -14.38 -4.49
CA PRO A 74 11.49 -14.26 -5.10
C PRO A 74 10.35 -14.09 -4.10
N GLN A 75 10.42 -14.83 -2.97
CA GLN A 75 9.43 -14.75 -1.91
C GLN A 75 9.43 -13.39 -1.20
N ALA A 76 10.61 -12.84 -0.88
CA ALA A 76 10.72 -11.56 -0.22
C ALA A 76 10.22 -10.41 -1.11
N ALA A 77 10.41 -10.51 -2.43
CA ALA A 77 9.88 -9.55 -3.38
C ALA A 77 8.34 -9.59 -3.45
N SER A 78 7.75 -10.80 -3.45
CA SER A 78 6.30 -10.99 -3.42
C SER A 78 5.68 -10.49 -2.10
N ASP A 79 6.29 -10.83 -0.96
CA ASP A 79 5.82 -10.39 0.37
C ASP A 79 5.86 -8.87 0.50
N MET A 80 6.88 -8.23 -0.05
CA MET A 80 6.97 -6.77 -0.10
C MET A 80 5.89 -6.16 -0.99
N GLY A 81 5.63 -6.74 -2.17
CA GLY A 81 4.60 -6.26 -3.09
C GLY A 81 3.21 -6.33 -2.46
N MET A 82 2.92 -7.44 -1.79
CA MET A 82 1.68 -7.62 -1.05
C MET A 82 1.55 -6.68 0.14
N ALA A 83 2.61 -6.50 0.94
CA ALA A 83 2.57 -5.57 2.06
C ALA A 83 2.36 -4.14 1.59
N ARG A 84 3.01 -3.73 0.50
CA ARG A 84 2.83 -2.43 -0.13
C ARG A 84 1.39 -2.23 -0.60
N ALA A 85 0.81 -3.23 -1.27
CA ALA A 85 -0.55 -3.15 -1.77
C ALA A 85 -1.59 -3.07 -0.67
N ALA A 86 -1.44 -3.89 0.38
CA ALA A 86 -2.27 -3.80 1.57
C ALA A 86 -2.16 -2.43 2.24
N CYS A 87 -0.94 -1.88 2.37
CA CYS A 87 -0.72 -0.56 2.97
C CYS A 87 -1.38 0.57 2.18
N ALA A 88 -1.25 0.56 0.84
CA ALA A 88 -1.88 1.56 -0.01
C ALA A 88 -3.41 1.48 0.06
N ARG A 89 -3.98 0.26 0.03
CA ARG A 89 -5.43 0.05 0.22
C ARG A 89 -5.89 0.58 1.58
N GLU A 90 -5.17 0.25 2.65
CA GLU A 90 -5.50 0.71 4.01
C GLU A 90 -5.53 2.24 4.11
N VAL A 91 -4.63 2.95 3.43
CA VAL A 91 -4.66 4.43 3.39
C VAL A 91 -5.89 4.92 2.65
N CYS A 92 -6.18 4.36 1.47
CA CYS A 92 -7.33 4.76 0.65
C CYS A 92 -8.67 4.53 1.36
N GLU A 93 -8.78 3.45 2.15
CA GLU A 93 -9.97 3.14 2.96
C GLU A 93 -10.12 4.08 4.16
N GLU A 94 -9.02 4.41 4.86
CA GLU A 94 -9.08 5.23 6.08
C GLU A 94 -9.21 6.73 5.77
N SER A 95 -8.53 7.20 4.72
CA SER A 95 -8.55 8.61 4.31
C SER A 95 -8.50 8.71 2.79
N PRO A 96 -9.66 8.78 2.13
CA PRO A 96 -9.74 8.91 0.68
C PRO A 96 -8.94 10.11 0.15
N ASP A 97 -8.97 11.26 0.85
CA ASP A 97 -8.18 12.46 0.49
C ASP A 97 -6.68 12.16 0.39
N ARG A 98 -6.12 11.44 1.37
CA ARG A 98 -4.71 11.01 1.35
C ARG A 98 -4.46 9.91 0.32
N GLY A 99 -5.46 9.09 0.04
CA GLY A 99 -5.39 8.06 -0.98
C GLY A 99 -5.31 8.60 -2.41
N VAL A 100 -5.82 9.82 -2.68
CA VAL A 100 -5.61 10.51 -3.96
C VAL A 100 -4.11 10.73 -4.23
N ASP A 101 -3.34 11.10 -3.21
CA ASP A 101 -1.87 11.23 -3.32
C ASP A 101 -1.20 9.91 -3.71
N LEU A 102 -1.84 8.76 -3.43
CA LEU A 102 -1.35 7.42 -3.74
C LEU A 102 -1.79 6.89 -5.11
N LEU A 103 -2.50 7.65 -5.95
CA LEU A 103 -2.97 7.15 -7.25
C LEU A 103 -1.84 6.65 -8.14
N SER A 104 -0.67 7.29 -8.10
CA SER A 104 0.53 6.82 -8.84
C SER A 104 1.01 5.45 -8.37
N VAL A 105 1.00 5.21 -7.05
CA VAL A 105 1.33 3.91 -6.44
C VAL A 105 0.29 2.86 -6.86
N VAL A 106 -1.00 3.20 -6.81
CA VAL A 106 -2.10 2.32 -7.26
C VAL A 106 -1.97 1.97 -8.73
N GLN A 107 -1.58 2.92 -9.57
CA GLN A 107 -1.29 2.67 -10.99
C GLN A 107 -0.15 1.67 -11.18
N GLY A 108 0.94 1.81 -10.43
CA GLY A 108 2.07 0.87 -10.45
C GLY A 108 1.63 -0.54 -10.10
N MET A 109 0.81 -0.68 -9.04
CA MET A 109 0.27 -1.97 -8.61
C MET A 109 -0.69 -2.59 -9.64
N LEU A 110 -1.48 -1.76 -10.33
CA LEU A 110 -2.28 -2.23 -11.46
C LEU A 110 -1.40 -2.72 -12.62
N ALA A 111 -0.15 -2.31 -12.76
CA ALA A 111 0.74 -2.83 -13.80
C ALA A 111 1.41 -4.18 -13.45
N GLU A 112 1.29 -4.62 -12.19
CA GLU A 112 1.96 -5.84 -11.71
C GLU A 112 1.39 -7.14 -12.31
N LYS A 113 2.24 -8.18 -12.33
CA LYS A 113 1.86 -9.54 -12.78
C LYS A 113 1.14 -10.34 -11.70
N ASP A 114 1.41 -10.07 -10.43
CA ASP A 114 0.78 -10.77 -9.31
C ASP A 114 -0.68 -10.31 -9.14
N LEU A 115 -1.63 -11.20 -9.43
CA LEU A 115 -3.06 -10.90 -9.34
C LEU A 115 -3.51 -10.51 -7.93
N LYS A 116 -2.81 -10.98 -6.88
CA LYS A 116 -3.13 -10.57 -5.51
C LYS A 116 -2.85 -9.09 -5.30
N VAL A 117 -1.72 -8.59 -5.81
CA VAL A 117 -1.38 -7.16 -5.78
C VAL A 117 -2.38 -6.33 -6.57
N VAL A 118 -2.78 -6.82 -7.75
CA VAL A 118 -3.77 -6.16 -8.60
C VAL A 118 -5.13 -6.08 -7.91
N ARG A 119 -5.55 -7.13 -7.22
CA ARG A 119 -6.81 -7.15 -6.47
C ARG A 119 -6.82 -6.10 -5.36
N GLU A 120 -5.74 -5.97 -4.61
CA GLU A 120 -5.62 -4.93 -3.58
C GLU A 120 -5.65 -3.52 -4.20
N ALA A 121 -5.05 -3.33 -5.38
CA ALA A 121 -5.10 -2.05 -6.11
C ALA A 121 -6.52 -1.69 -6.57
N VAL A 122 -7.29 -2.68 -7.05
CA VAL A 122 -8.70 -2.48 -7.40
C VAL A 122 -9.54 -2.15 -6.17
N ALA A 123 -9.30 -2.83 -5.04
CA ALA A 123 -9.98 -2.52 -3.78
C ALA A 123 -9.64 -1.11 -3.26
N ALA A 124 -8.40 -0.66 -3.42
CA ALA A 124 -8.02 0.72 -3.14
C ALA A 124 -8.81 1.72 -4.00
N LEU A 125 -8.96 1.45 -5.30
CA LEU A 125 -9.79 2.29 -6.18
C LEU A 125 -11.26 2.28 -5.77
N ASP A 126 -11.83 1.13 -5.41
CA ASP A 126 -13.21 1.05 -4.90
C ASP A 126 -13.40 1.94 -3.67
N ALA A 127 -12.45 1.91 -2.73
CA ALA A 127 -12.47 2.77 -1.55
C ALA A 127 -12.45 4.27 -1.91
N LEU A 128 -11.59 4.67 -2.86
CA LEU A 128 -11.53 6.06 -3.33
C LEU A 128 -12.81 6.50 -4.03
N CYS A 129 -13.41 5.63 -4.86
CA CYS A 129 -14.69 5.89 -5.52
C CYS A 129 -15.82 6.07 -4.50
N ARG A 130 -15.86 5.25 -3.44
CA ARG A 130 -16.85 5.39 -2.36
C ARG A 130 -16.65 6.65 -1.53
N GLY A 131 -15.41 7.14 -1.45
CA GLY A 131 -15.07 8.38 -0.75
C GLY A 131 -15.44 9.65 -1.49
N ASP A 132 -15.90 9.57 -2.74
CA ASP A 132 -16.27 10.72 -3.60
C ASP A 132 -15.15 11.76 -3.78
N VAL A 133 -13.89 11.34 -3.65
CA VAL A 133 -12.70 12.21 -3.76
C VAL A 133 -12.09 12.23 -5.16
N LEU A 134 -12.63 11.43 -6.08
CA LEU A 134 -12.13 11.27 -7.44
C LEU A 134 -12.80 12.21 -8.45
N ASP A 135 -13.58 13.20 -7.99
CA ASP A 135 -14.38 14.10 -8.84
C ASP A 135 -13.57 14.79 -9.95
N VAL A 136 -12.31 15.12 -9.70
CA VAL A 136 -11.43 15.77 -10.69
C VAL A 136 -10.67 14.75 -11.55
N ASP A 137 -10.53 13.51 -11.09
CA ASP A 137 -9.63 12.49 -11.65
C ASP A 137 -10.33 11.17 -12.03
N PHE A 138 -11.67 11.12 -12.12
CA PHE A 138 -12.41 9.94 -12.59
C PHE A 138 -11.89 9.43 -13.95
N TYR A 139 -11.58 10.36 -14.87
CA TYR A 139 -10.95 10.02 -16.15
C TYR A 139 -9.52 9.48 -16.02
N ALA A 140 -8.77 9.90 -15.01
CA ALA A 140 -7.46 9.34 -14.71
C ALA A 140 -7.61 7.91 -14.18
N VAL A 141 -8.53 7.66 -13.26
CA VAL A 141 -8.85 6.32 -12.73
C VAL A 141 -9.32 5.37 -13.84
N TRP A 142 -10.26 5.82 -14.67
CA TRP A 142 -10.73 5.03 -15.81
C TRP A 142 -9.62 4.74 -16.82
N ARG A 143 -8.71 5.69 -17.07
CA ARG A 143 -7.53 5.49 -17.94
C ARG A 143 -6.55 4.47 -17.34
N MET A 144 -6.43 4.38 -16.02
CA MET A 144 -5.60 3.38 -15.35
C MET A 144 -6.17 1.98 -15.51
N VAL A 145 -7.48 1.82 -15.26
CA VAL A 145 -8.16 0.51 -15.36
C VAL A 145 -8.22 0.04 -16.81
N SER A 146 -8.60 0.90 -17.76
CA SER A 146 -8.76 0.54 -19.18
C SER A 146 -7.48 0.09 -19.88
N ARG A 147 -6.30 0.48 -19.37
CA ARG A 147 -5.01 -0.01 -19.89
C ARG A 147 -4.74 -1.48 -19.55
N LYS A 148 -5.39 -2.01 -18.52
CA LYS A 148 -5.32 -3.44 -18.18
C LYS A 148 -6.55 -4.12 -18.74
N LYS A 149 -6.34 -5.09 -19.65
CA LYS A 149 -7.41 -6.00 -20.08
C LYS A 149 -7.74 -6.93 -18.91
N LEU A 150 -8.50 -6.46 -17.91
CA LEU A 150 -9.11 -7.33 -16.91
C LEU A 150 -10.15 -8.17 -17.66
N THR A 151 -9.77 -9.39 -18.05
CA THR A 151 -10.73 -10.37 -18.53
C THR A 151 -11.56 -10.87 -17.32
N PRO A 152 -12.90 -11.00 -17.45
CA PRO A 152 -13.77 -11.44 -16.36
C PRO A 152 -13.31 -12.75 -15.69
N GLN A 153 -12.67 -13.64 -16.46
CA GLN A 153 -12.14 -14.93 -16.00
C GLN A 153 -11.01 -14.87 -14.97
N ALA A 154 -10.33 -13.73 -14.77
CA ALA A 154 -9.28 -13.62 -13.76
C ALA A 154 -9.81 -13.34 -12.34
N MET A 155 -11.12 -13.03 -12.22
CA MET A 155 -11.77 -12.67 -10.95
C MET A 155 -12.63 -13.81 -10.39
N GLU A 156 -12.84 -14.88 -11.17
CA GLU A 156 -13.59 -16.10 -10.78
C GLU A 156 -12.65 -17.26 -10.44
N ASP A 157 -11.68 -17.04 -9.54
CA ASP A 157 -10.98 -18.18 -8.92
C ASP A 157 -11.81 -18.64 -7.70
N PRO A 158 -12.43 -19.85 -7.74
CA PRO A 158 -13.38 -20.32 -6.72
C PRO A 158 -12.78 -20.52 -5.30
N GLY A 159 -11.49 -20.24 -5.08
CA GLY A 159 -10.85 -20.30 -3.76
C GLY A 159 -11.19 -19.16 -2.79
N VAL A 160 -11.89 -18.10 -3.21
CA VAL A 160 -12.15 -16.91 -2.36
C VAL A 160 -13.53 -16.91 -1.68
N LEU A 161 -14.48 -17.73 -2.14
CA LEU A 161 -15.84 -17.78 -1.56
C LEU A 161 -15.97 -18.66 -0.30
N ALA A 162 -14.87 -19.27 0.19
CA ALA A 162 -14.91 -20.22 1.30
C ALA A 162 -14.49 -19.64 2.67
N GLN A 163 -14.36 -18.31 2.83
CA GLN A 163 -13.99 -17.70 4.12
C GLN A 163 -14.79 -16.45 4.49
N VAL A 164 -16.10 -16.42 4.18
CA VAL A 164 -17.04 -15.51 4.84
C VAL A 164 -17.96 -16.31 5.76
#